data_AF-A0A936MHM9-F1
#
_entry.id   AF-A0A936MHM9-F1
#
_cell.length_a   1.000
_cell.length_b   1.000
_cell.length_c   1.000
_cell.angle_alpha   90.00
_cell.angle_beta   90.00
_cell.angle_gamma   90.00
#
_symmetry.space_group_name_H-M   'P 1'
#
loop_
_entity.id
_entity.type
_entity.pdbx_description
1 polymer ?
#
loop_
_entity_poly.entity_id
_entity_poly.type
_entity_poly.pdbx_seq_one_letter_code
_entity_poly.pdbx_strand_id
1 'polypeptide(L)'
;MVETELIPSPIREELLEKIRTLKAGIQSILKDWFELQNVIRPRLLEQYDKHFHALEIEIQQKTLVAAEIGRRVELLSIKHARGEKLTPEIVKLVHTFVDKEFESYRKRMNKAFVGNTQEATSNASIQGSIELPKLYREIVKKLHPDVNVESIEFTRFWQETQDAFEKKNLQKMKALHTVICLDDVPTKLKNYPDIATEESALQLEIKELELRYDREARSLKRLRLEVPFTLENKLKDAQWIADQEQKLKRDSIKKDHEIEQYRATLYHLTGGEYITPKLTPEQKEESIFQDDFVENTYFGNR
;
A
#
# COMPACT_ATOMS: atom_id res chain seq x y z
N MET A 1 -53.42 7.38 -23.18
CA MET A 1 -52.54 8.50 -23.53
C MET A 1 -51.91 8.90 -22.21
N VAL A 2 -50.63 8.56 -22.01
CA VAL A 2 -49.90 8.95 -20.80
C VAL A 2 -49.49 10.40 -21.05
N GLU A 3 -50.13 11.33 -20.34
CA GLU A 3 -49.72 12.73 -20.35
C GLU A 3 -48.26 12.79 -19.89
N THR A 4 -47.38 13.22 -20.79
CA THR A 4 -46.00 13.53 -20.47
C THR A 4 -46.06 14.82 -19.65
N GLU A 5 -46.16 14.69 -18.32
CA GLU A 5 -46.09 15.82 -17.40
C GLU A 5 -44.69 16.45 -17.53
N LEU A 6 -44.63 17.53 -18.33
CA LEU A 6 -43.47 18.40 -18.45
C LEU A 6 -43.29 19.14 -17.12
N ILE A 7 -42.10 19.00 -16.52
CA ILE A 7 -41.75 19.74 -15.32
C ILE A 7 -41.73 21.24 -15.64
N PRO A 8 -42.29 22.11 -14.79
CA PRO A 8 -42.06 23.55 -14.89
C PRO A 8 -40.55 23.89 -14.91
N SER A 9 -40.13 24.78 -15.83
CA SER A 9 -38.72 25.21 -16.00
C SER A 9 -37.96 25.48 -14.69
N PRO A 10 -38.55 26.16 -13.69
CA PRO A 10 -37.83 26.48 -12.44
C PRO A 10 -37.40 25.25 -11.62
N ILE A 11 -38.27 24.23 -11.52
CA ILE A 11 -37.99 23.02 -10.73
C ILE A 11 -36.92 22.18 -11.45
N ARG A 12 -37.00 22.11 -12.78
CA ARG A 12 -36.01 21.42 -13.61
C ARG A 12 -34.62 22.06 -13.47
N GLU A 13 -34.54 23.38 -13.49
CA GLU A 13 -33.29 24.12 -13.31
C GLU A 13 -32.68 23.86 -11.92
N GLU A 14 -33.49 23.83 -10.87
CA GLU A 14 -33.04 23.50 -9.51
C GLU A 14 -32.45 22.10 -9.40
N LEU A 15 -33.12 21.09 -9.98
CA LEU A 15 -32.63 19.70 -9.98
C LEU A 15 -31.33 19.55 -10.78
N LEU A 16 -31.22 20.21 -11.93
CA LEU A 16 -29.99 20.20 -12.73
C LEU A 16 -28.84 20.90 -12.01
N GLU A 17 -29.12 21.99 -11.30
CA GLU A 17 -28.09 22.67 -10.51
C GLU A 17 -27.62 21.79 -9.35
N LYS A 18 -28.54 21.09 -8.67
CA LYS A 18 -28.17 20.11 -7.64
C LYS A 18 -27.28 18.99 -8.22
N ILE A 19 -27.59 18.46 -9.40
CA ILE A 19 -26.75 17.48 -10.08
C ILE A 19 -25.34 18.03 -10.36
N ARG A 20 -25.24 19.28 -10.86
CA ARG A 20 -23.94 19.93 -11.11
C ARG A 20 -23.13 20.09 -9.83
N THR A 21 -23.74 20.57 -8.75
CA THR A 21 -23.04 20.73 -7.45
C THR A 21 -22.54 19.39 -6.90
N LEU A 22 -23.33 18.32 -6.99
CA LEU A 22 -22.92 16.98 -6.56
C LEU A 22 -21.77 16.43 -7.41
N LYS A 23 -21.84 16.60 -8.74
CA LYS A 23 -20.76 16.18 -9.65
C LYS A 23 -19.46 16.94 -9.35
N ALA A 24 -19.52 18.25 -9.17
CA ALA A 24 -18.38 19.08 -8.78
C ALA A 24 -17.80 18.65 -7.42
N GLY A 25 -18.66 18.36 -6.44
CA GLY A 25 -18.24 17.84 -5.13
C GLY A 25 -17.52 16.50 -5.22
N ILE A 26 -18.06 15.54 -5.99
CA ILE A 26 -17.42 14.24 -6.24
C ILE A 26 -16.07 14.44 -6.94
N GLN A 27 -16.00 15.30 -7.94
CA GLN A 27 -14.77 15.58 -8.66
C GLN A 27 -13.69 16.15 -7.73
N SER A 28 -14.06 17.08 -6.84
CA SER A 28 -13.16 17.62 -5.83
C SER A 28 -12.62 16.53 -4.89
N ILE A 29 -13.48 15.62 -4.41
CA ILE A 29 -13.06 14.52 -3.55
C ILE A 29 -12.09 13.58 -4.26
N LEU A 30 -12.35 13.25 -5.52
CA LEU A 30 -11.50 12.37 -6.30
C LEU A 30 -10.14 13.03 -6.62
N LYS A 31 -10.12 14.34 -6.83
CA LYS A 31 -8.88 15.11 -6.99
C LYS A 31 -8.02 15.08 -5.72
N ASP A 32 -8.64 15.32 -4.56
CA ASP A 32 -7.97 15.21 -3.26
C ASP A 32 -7.39 13.81 -3.04
N TRP A 33 -8.19 12.78 -3.32
CA TRP A 33 -7.76 11.38 -3.23
C TRP A 33 -6.56 11.11 -4.13
N PHE A 34 -6.61 11.60 -5.38
CA PHE A 34 -5.53 11.42 -6.35
C PHE A 34 -4.24 12.09 -5.89
N GLU A 35 -4.32 13.33 -5.39
CA GLU A 35 -3.19 14.07 -4.85
C GLU A 35 -2.57 13.37 -3.62
N LEU A 36 -3.41 12.92 -2.69
CA LEU A 36 -2.95 12.17 -1.52
C LEU A 36 -2.19 10.91 -1.93
N GLN A 37 -2.73 10.13 -2.86
CA GLN A 37 -2.17 8.83 -3.21
C GLN A 37 -0.91 8.92 -4.08
N ASN A 38 -0.86 9.86 -5.02
CA ASN A 38 0.20 9.89 -6.05
C ASN A 38 1.30 10.91 -5.76
N VAL A 39 1.03 11.92 -4.93
CA VAL A 39 2.00 12.98 -4.64
C VAL A 39 2.38 13.02 -3.18
N ILE A 40 1.40 13.10 -2.28
CA ILE A 40 1.68 13.27 -0.86
C ILE A 40 2.22 11.97 -0.25
N ARG A 41 1.57 10.82 -0.50
CA ARG A 41 1.99 9.52 0.06
C ARG A 41 3.43 9.16 -0.32
N PRO A 42 3.86 9.17 -1.60
CA PRO A 42 5.24 8.83 -1.95
C PRO A 42 6.26 9.76 -1.29
N ARG A 43 5.97 11.07 -1.27
CA ARG A 43 6.85 12.07 -0.62
C ARG A 43 7.01 11.79 0.88
N LEU A 44 5.92 11.48 1.58
CA LEU A 44 5.98 11.19 3.02
C LEU A 44 6.69 9.87 3.31
N LEU A 45 6.50 8.85 2.47
CA LEU A 45 7.23 7.57 2.59
C LEU A 45 8.73 7.80 2.38
N GLU A 46 9.13 8.55 1.35
CA GLU A 46 10.54 8.87 1.11
C GLU A 46 11.17 9.62 2.29
N GLN A 47 10.45 10.59 2.87
CA GLN A 47 10.91 11.31 4.06
C GLN A 47 11.04 10.37 5.27
N TYR A 48 10.06 9.50 5.49
CA TYR A 48 10.11 8.51 6.56
C TYR A 48 11.32 7.58 6.38
N ASP A 49 11.46 7.02 5.18
CA ASP A 49 12.48 6.03 4.87
C ASP A 49 13.89 6.59 5.04
N LYS A 50 14.09 7.86 4.63
CA LYS A 50 15.36 8.56 4.81
C LYS A 50 15.84 8.58 6.26
N HIS A 51 14.93 8.63 7.23
CA HIS A 51 15.27 8.73 8.65
C HIS A 51 15.29 7.37 9.35
N PHE A 52 14.36 6.47 9.03
CA PHE A 52 14.09 5.31 9.88
C PHE A 52 14.36 3.96 9.20
N HIS A 53 14.31 3.89 7.87
CA HIS A 53 14.32 2.63 7.13
C HIS A 53 15.52 1.74 7.47
N ALA A 54 16.73 2.31 7.45
CA ALA A 54 17.94 1.56 7.73
C ALA A 54 17.95 0.95 9.15
N LEU A 55 17.49 1.72 10.15
CA LEU A 55 17.41 1.25 11.53
C LEU A 55 16.33 0.19 11.72
N GLU A 56 15.17 0.34 11.07
CA GLU A 56 14.11 -0.65 11.12
C GLU A 56 14.53 -1.98 10.48
N ILE A 57 15.22 -1.92 9.32
CA ILE A 57 15.83 -3.10 8.70
C ILE A 57 16.81 -3.77 9.65
N GLU A 58 17.70 -2.99 10.27
CA GLU A 58 18.70 -3.52 11.21
C GLU A 58 18.01 -4.24 12.39
N ILE A 59 16.99 -3.62 12.98
CA ILE A 59 16.22 -4.22 14.09
C ILE A 59 15.52 -5.51 13.64
N GLN A 60 14.93 -5.53 12.44
CA GLN A 60 14.26 -6.73 11.90
C GLN A 60 15.27 -7.86 11.68
N GLN A 61 16.43 -7.57 11.10
CA GLN A 61 17.51 -8.54 10.93
C GLN A 61 17.99 -9.10 12.28
N LYS A 62 18.24 -8.23 13.26
CA LYS A 62 18.63 -8.65 14.61
C LYS A 62 17.55 -9.46 15.30
N THR A 63 16.27 -9.11 15.12
CA THR A 63 15.14 -9.86 15.66
C THR A 63 15.09 -11.27 15.10
N LEU A 64 15.33 -11.45 13.80
CA LEU A 64 15.41 -12.77 13.19
C LEU A 64 16.59 -13.59 13.76
N VAL A 65 17.77 -12.98 13.89
CA VAL A 65 18.95 -13.62 14.48
C VAL A 65 18.67 -14.03 15.93
N ALA A 66 18.08 -13.15 16.73
CA ALA A 66 17.71 -13.44 18.11
C ALA A 66 16.75 -14.64 18.20
N ALA A 67 15.70 -14.66 17.37
CA ALA A 67 14.75 -15.76 17.31
C ALA A 67 15.40 -17.09 16.91
N GLU A 68 16.30 -17.07 15.92
CA GLU A 68 17.01 -18.24 15.42
C GLU A 68 17.94 -18.86 16.49
N ILE A 69 18.64 -18.02 17.27
CA ILE A 69 19.52 -18.49 18.36
C ILE A 69 18.67 -18.91 19.57
N GLY A 70 17.65 -18.12 19.91
CA GLY A 70 16.71 -18.43 20.99
C GLY A 70 16.04 -19.79 20.79
N ARG A 71 15.64 -20.12 19.56
CA ARG A 71 15.07 -21.43 19.22
C ARG A 71 16.04 -22.59 19.44
N ARG A 72 17.33 -22.41 19.13
CA ARG A 72 18.37 -23.42 19.41
C ARG A 72 18.56 -23.62 20.90
N VAL A 73 18.65 -22.52 21.65
CA VAL A 73 18.75 -22.53 23.12
C VAL A 73 17.57 -23.27 23.72
N GLU A 74 16.35 -22.98 23.29
CA GLU A 74 15.13 -23.64 23.76
C GLU A 74 15.21 -25.16 23.56
N LEU A 75 15.48 -25.62 22.32
CA LEU A 75 15.52 -27.05 22.00
C LEU A 75 16.62 -27.80 22.77
N LEU A 76 17.81 -27.21 22.89
CA LEU A 76 18.91 -27.82 23.65
C LEU A 76 18.65 -27.79 25.16
N SER A 77 18.05 -26.73 25.68
CA SER A 77 17.69 -26.62 27.10
C SER A 77 16.66 -27.66 27.51
N ILE A 78 15.65 -27.92 26.65
CA ILE A 78 14.66 -28.98 26.89
C ILE A 78 15.33 -30.36 26.96
N LYS A 79 16.29 -30.64 26.06
CA LYS A 79 17.04 -31.90 26.07
C LYS A 79 17.92 -32.04 27.31
N HIS A 80 18.64 -30.98 27.66
CA HIS A 80 19.46 -30.94 28.86
C HIS A 80 18.63 -31.16 30.13
N ALA A 81 17.47 -30.50 30.25
CA ALA A 81 16.56 -30.65 31.39
C ALA A 81 15.98 -32.06 31.53
N ARG A 82 15.90 -32.83 30.43
CA ARG A 82 15.51 -34.25 30.44
C ARG A 82 16.65 -35.20 30.83
N GLY A 83 17.84 -34.67 31.13
CA GLY A 83 19.03 -35.46 31.45
C GLY A 83 19.71 -36.10 30.23
N GLU A 84 19.34 -35.70 29.00
CA GLU A 84 20.02 -36.16 27.79
C GLU A 84 21.42 -35.56 27.71
N LYS A 85 22.43 -36.37 27.38
CA LYS A 85 23.77 -35.86 27.07
C LYS A 85 23.72 -35.14 25.73
N LEU A 86 24.09 -33.86 25.70
CA LEU A 86 24.21 -33.08 24.48
C LEU A 86 25.48 -33.51 23.71
N THR A 87 25.39 -34.62 22.99
CA THR A 87 26.48 -35.05 22.10
C THR A 87 26.60 -34.12 20.89
N PRO A 88 27.78 -34.05 20.24
CA PRO A 88 27.99 -33.20 19.07
C PRO A 88 26.99 -33.48 17.94
N GLU A 89 26.57 -34.74 17.79
CA GLU A 89 25.56 -35.15 16.79
C GLU A 89 24.18 -34.56 17.08
N ILE A 90 23.75 -34.54 18.34
CA ILE A 90 22.47 -33.95 18.76
C ILE A 90 22.49 -32.45 18.54
N VAL A 91 23.59 -31.79 18.91
CA VAL A 91 23.78 -30.35 18.70
C VAL A 91 23.68 -30.04 17.20
N LYS A 92 24.42 -30.77 16.35
CA LYS A 92 24.37 -30.60 14.89
C LYS A 92 22.96 -30.83 14.31
N LEU A 93 22.23 -31.82 14.81
CA LEU A 93 20.86 -32.11 14.37
C LEU A 93 19.91 -30.95 14.69
N VAL A 94 19.99 -30.40 15.91
CA VAL A 94 19.20 -29.22 16.31
C VAL A 94 19.53 -28.02 15.43
N HIS A 95 20.81 -27.74 15.17
CA HIS A 95 21.19 -26.65 14.28
C HIS A 95 20.61 -26.82 12.87
N THR A 96 20.77 -28.02 12.28
CA THR A 96 20.26 -28.33 10.94
C THR A 96 18.73 -28.17 10.86
N PHE A 97 18.02 -28.58 11.92
CA PHE A 97 16.57 -28.43 12.01
C PHE A 97 16.17 -26.95 12.04
N VAL A 98 16.78 -26.16 12.91
CA VAL A 98 16.50 -24.71 13.03
C VAL A 98 16.90 -23.96 11.76
N ASP A 99 18.00 -24.35 11.11
CA ASP A 99 18.42 -23.74 9.84
C ASP A 99 17.34 -23.89 8.77
N LYS A 100 16.73 -25.08 8.66
CA LYS A 100 15.62 -25.34 7.74
C LYS A 100 14.35 -24.57 8.13
N GLU A 101 14.01 -24.55 9.42
CA GLU A 101 12.86 -23.79 9.95
C GLU A 101 12.93 -22.32 9.56
N PHE A 102 14.13 -21.72 9.62
CA PHE A 102 14.35 -20.29 9.38
C PHE A 102 14.71 -19.92 7.93
N GLU A 103 14.88 -20.90 7.04
CA GLU A 103 15.31 -20.65 5.65
C GLU A 103 14.30 -19.80 4.88
N SER A 104 13.02 -20.11 4.99
CA SER A 104 11.94 -19.36 4.33
C SER A 104 11.88 -17.92 4.83
N TYR A 105 12.08 -17.69 6.13
CA TYR A 105 12.11 -16.36 6.73
C TYR A 105 13.30 -15.53 6.23
N ARG A 106 14.50 -16.12 6.14
CA ARG A 106 15.68 -15.45 5.57
C ARG A 106 15.48 -15.08 4.11
N LYS A 107 14.93 -15.99 3.29
CA LYS A 107 14.62 -15.73 1.87
C LYS A 107 13.61 -14.60 1.72
N ARG A 108 12.53 -14.61 2.50
CA ARG A 108 11.50 -13.55 2.49
C ARG A 108 12.08 -12.20 2.91
N MET A 109 12.88 -12.19 3.98
CA MET A 109 13.54 -10.99 4.49
C MET A 109 14.50 -10.38 3.46
N ASN A 110 15.35 -11.21 2.83
CA ASN A 110 16.25 -10.75 1.78
C ASN A 110 15.49 -10.22 0.56
N LYS A 111 14.39 -10.86 0.16
CA LYS A 111 13.54 -10.36 -0.93
C LYS A 111 12.90 -9.01 -0.58
N ALA A 112 12.42 -8.83 0.65
CA ALA A 112 11.80 -7.58 1.08
C ALA A 112 12.79 -6.39 1.10
N PHE A 113 14.05 -6.64 1.47
CA PHE A 113 15.06 -5.57 1.57
C PHE A 113 15.82 -5.30 0.27
N VAL A 114 16.00 -6.31 -0.59
CA VAL A 114 16.71 -6.16 -1.89
C VAL A 114 15.75 -5.91 -3.06
N GLY A 115 14.50 -6.37 -2.93
CA GLY A 115 13.52 -6.43 -4.02
C GLY A 115 12.82 -5.12 -4.38
N ASN A 116 13.15 -3.99 -3.75
CA ASN A 116 12.46 -2.72 -4.02
C ASN A 116 12.90 -2.03 -5.33
N THR A 117 13.69 -2.71 -6.18
CA THR A 117 14.22 -2.10 -7.41
C THR A 117 13.46 -2.44 -8.69
N GLN A 118 12.55 -3.43 -8.75
CA GLN A 118 11.98 -3.77 -10.08
C GLN A 118 10.67 -4.59 -10.19
N GLU A 119 10.06 -5.09 -9.11
CA GLU A 119 8.95 -6.08 -9.23
C GLU A 119 7.52 -5.53 -9.01
N ALA A 120 7.29 -4.22 -9.06
CA ALA A 120 5.92 -3.66 -8.96
C ALA A 120 5.17 -3.56 -10.30
N THR A 121 5.77 -3.96 -11.42
CA THR A 121 5.18 -3.76 -12.77
C THR A 121 5.24 -5.01 -13.65
N SER A 122 4.63 -6.11 -13.24
CA SER A 122 4.44 -7.24 -14.18
C SER A 122 3.24 -8.11 -13.85
N ASN A 123 2.07 -7.51 -13.60
CA ASN A 123 0.79 -8.20 -13.76
C ASN A 123 -0.08 -7.43 -14.76
N ALA A 124 0.45 -7.25 -15.97
CA ALA A 124 -0.34 -6.79 -17.10
C ALA A 124 -1.21 -7.97 -17.58
N SER A 125 -2.41 -8.10 -17.02
CA SER A 125 -3.42 -8.97 -17.58
C SER A 125 -3.73 -8.52 -19.02
N ILE A 126 -4.08 -9.47 -19.88
CA ILE A 126 -4.39 -9.23 -21.31
C ILE A 126 -5.49 -8.16 -21.47
N GLN A 127 -6.39 -8.01 -20.50
CA GLN A 127 -7.43 -6.96 -20.47
C GLN A 127 -6.87 -5.54 -20.27
N GLY A 128 -5.80 -5.38 -19.48
CA GLY A 128 -5.15 -4.08 -19.29
C GLY A 128 -4.50 -3.51 -20.56
N SER A 129 -4.18 -4.36 -21.52
CA SER A 129 -3.56 -3.95 -22.80
C SER A 129 -4.51 -3.16 -23.72
N ILE A 130 -5.82 -3.38 -23.60
CA ILE A 130 -6.85 -2.73 -24.44
C ILE A 130 -7.48 -1.55 -23.70
N GLU A 131 -7.67 -1.63 -22.39
CA GLU A 131 -8.28 -0.55 -21.60
C GLU A 131 -7.35 0.66 -21.44
N LEU A 132 -6.04 0.45 -21.23
CA LEU A 132 -5.10 1.55 -20.98
C LEU A 132 -5.04 2.57 -22.14
N PRO A 133 -4.89 2.15 -23.43
CA PRO A 133 -4.88 3.10 -24.54
C PRO A 133 -6.23 3.80 -24.78
N LYS A 134 -7.36 3.17 -24.40
CA LYS A 134 -8.68 3.78 -24.53
C LYS A 134 -8.85 4.92 -23.52
N LEU A 135 -8.60 4.63 -22.25
CA LEU A 135 -8.67 5.62 -21.17
C LEU A 135 -7.70 6.79 -21.41
N TYR A 136 -6.48 6.47 -21.88
CA TYR A 136 -5.51 7.49 -22.26
C TYR A 136 -6.03 8.42 -23.37
N ARG A 137 -6.60 7.88 -24.45
CA ARG A 137 -7.16 8.70 -25.55
C ARG A 137 -8.33 9.57 -25.08
N GLU A 138 -9.18 9.06 -24.18
CA GLU A 138 -10.31 9.81 -23.63
C GLU A 138 -9.83 10.98 -22.77
N ILE A 139 -8.85 10.74 -21.89
CA ILE A 139 -8.23 11.78 -21.07
C ILE A 139 -7.51 12.82 -21.94
N VAL A 140 -6.67 12.38 -22.89
CA VAL A 140 -5.89 13.28 -23.76
C VAL A 140 -6.78 14.18 -24.61
N LYS A 141 -7.95 13.70 -25.06
CA LYS A 141 -8.91 14.55 -25.79
C LYS A 141 -9.43 15.72 -24.95
N LYS A 142 -9.62 15.53 -23.63
CA LYS A 142 -10.11 16.57 -22.71
C LYS A 142 -8.98 17.46 -22.21
N LEU A 143 -7.78 16.91 -22.08
CA LEU A 143 -6.58 17.59 -21.63
C LEU A 143 -5.66 18.05 -22.78
N HIS A 144 -6.13 18.15 -24.02
CA HIS A 144 -5.28 18.64 -25.11
C HIS A 144 -5.12 20.16 -25.00
N PRO A 145 -3.90 20.73 -25.14
CA PRO A 145 -3.67 22.18 -25.02
C PRO A 145 -4.43 23.02 -26.07
N ASP A 146 -4.83 22.41 -27.19
CA ASP A 146 -5.71 23.07 -28.18
C ASP A 146 -7.17 23.22 -27.73
N VAL A 147 -7.60 22.46 -26.72
CA VAL A 147 -8.99 22.42 -26.23
C VAL A 147 -9.16 23.18 -24.92
N ASN A 148 -8.10 23.33 -24.12
CA ASN A 148 -8.16 23.89 -22.78
C ASN A 148 -7.09 24.97 -22.56
N VAL A 149 -7.43 26.04 -21.86
CA VAL A 149 -6.48 27.09 -21.49
C VAL A 149 -5.50 26.53 -20.44
N GLU A 150 -4.19 26.68 -20.69
CA GLU A 150 -3.15 26.15 -19.79
C GLU A 150 -3.33 26.69 -18.37
N SER A 151 -3.62 25.78 -17.44
CA SER A 151 -3.62 26.02 -16.00
C SER A 151 -2.59 25.12 -15.32
N ILE A 152 -2.11 25.52 -14.14
CA ILE A 152 -1.14 24.72 -13.36
C ILE A 152 -1.69 23.31 -13.10
N GLU A 153 -3.00 23.19 -12.88
CA GLU A 153 -3.68 21.92 -12.66
C GLU A 153 -3.75 21.07 -13.92
N PHE A 154 -4.00 21.70 -15.08
CA PHE A 154 -4.00 21.07 -16.38
C PHE A 154 -2.63 20.46 -16.71
N THR A 155 -1.54 21.22 -16.52
CA THR A 155 -0.17 20.74 -16.74
C THR A 155 0.15 19.54 -15.85
N ARG A 156 -0.29 19.56 -14.58
CA ARG A 156 -0.09 18.46 -13.64
C ARG A 156 -0.84 17.20 -14.09
N PHE A 157 -2.14 17.29 -14.40
CA PHE A 157 -2.90 16.12 -14.85
C PHE A 157 -2.39 15.55 -16.17
N TRP A 158 -1.92 16.42 -17.08
CA TRP A 158 -1.27 16.00 -18.31
C TRP A 158 -0.01 15.17 -18.03
N GLN A 159 0.91 15.68 -17.20
CA GLN A 159 2.13 14.97 -16.81
C GLN A 159 1.83 13.63 -16.14
N GLU A 160 0.88 13.61 -15.21
CA GLU A 160 0.47 12.39 -14.50
C GLU A 160 -0.16 11.35 -15.43
N THR A 161 -0.88 11.79 -16.46
CA THR A 161 -1.46 10.93 -17.50
C THR A 161 -0.37 10.33 -18.40
N GLN A 162 0.62 11.13 -18.83
CA GLN A 162 1.76 10.61 -19.58
C GLN A 162 2.55 9.58 -18.74
N ASP A 163 2.87 9.91 -17.49
CA ASP A 163 3.59 9.02 -16.56
C ASP A 163 2.83 7.70 -16.32
N ALA A 164 1.51 7.78 -16.10
CA ALA A 164 0.68 6.60 -15.92
C ALA A 164 0.64 5.70 -17.18
N PHE A 165 0.67 6.30 -18.37
CA PHE A 165 0.71 5.56 -19.63
C PHE A 165 2.07 4.89 -19.85
N GLU A 166 3.16 5.63 -19.66
CA GLU A 166 4.54 5.14 -19.78
C GLU A 166 4.82 3.98 -18.81
N LYS A 167 4.41 4.12 -17.54
CA LYS A 167 4.55 3.09 -16.50
C LYS A 167 3.51 1.97 -16.60
N LYS A 168 2.65 1.97 -17.62
CA LYS A 168 1.52 1.03 -17.79
C LYS A 168 0.64 0.89 -16.54
N ASN A 169 0.50 1.97 -15.78
CA ASN A 169 -0.24 1.98 -14.51
C ASN A 169 -1.74 2.19 -14.78
N LEU A 170 -2.44 1.08 -15.06
CA LEU A 170 -3.88 1.08 -15.34
C LEU A 170 -4.71 1.66 -14.19
N GLN A 171 -4.31 1.42 -12.94
CA GLN A 171 -5.05 1.91 -11.77
C GLN A 171 -5.00 3.44 -11.69
N LYS A 172 -3.81 4.02 -11.87
CA LYS A 172 -3.61 5.48 -11.94
C LYS A 172 -4.35 6.09 -13.13
N MET A 173 -4.34 5.41 -14.29
CA MET A 173 -5.09 5.83 -15.48
C MET A 173 -6.62 5.83 -15.25
N LYS A 174 -7.17 4.81 -14.58
CA LYS A 174 -8.59 4.74 -14.23
C LYS A 174 -9.00 5.84 -13.26
N ALA A 175 -8.15 6.14 -12.27
CA ALA A 175 -8.38 7.24 -11.35
C ALA A 175 -8.41 8.59 -12.08
N LEU A 176 -7.40 8.86 -12.93
CA LEU A 176 -7.34 10.07 -13.75
C LEU A 176 -8.57 10.21 -14.65
N HIS A 177 -8.96 9.13 -15.34
CA HIS A 177 -10.16 9.13 -16.17
C HIS A 177 -11.41 9.48 -15.37
N THR A 178 -11.56 8.95 -14.15
CA THR A 178 -12.73 9.22 -13.31
C THR A 178 -12.77 10.68 -12.82
N VAL A 179 -11.60 11.29 -12.57
CA VAL A 179 -11.49 12.70 -12.17
C VAL A 179 -11.77 13.65 -13.36
N ILE A 180 -11.28 13.30 -14.54
CA ILE A 180 -11.25 14.20 -15.71
C ILE A 180 -12.50 14.04 -16.58
N CYS A 181 -13.01 12.82 -16.73
CA CYS A 181 -14.13 12.47 -17.60
C CYS A 181 -15.42 12.20 -16.82
N LEU A 182 -15.59 12.76 -15.62
CA LEU A 182 -16.79 12.56 -14.80
C LEU A 182 -18.09 12.97 -15.54
N ASP A 183 -17.99 13.98 -16.42
CA ASP A 183 -19.10 14.49 -17.24
C ASP A 183 -19.54 13.54 -18.37
N ASP A 184 -18.69 12.58 -18.78
CA ASP A 184 -18.97 11.65 -19.87
C ASP A 184 -19.59 10.34 -19.39
N VAL A 185 -19.82 10.16 -18.08
CA VAL A 185 -20.62 9.03 -17.58
C VAL A 185 -22.02 9.20 -18.17
N PRO A 186 -22.46 8.33 -19.10
CA PRO A 186 -23.71 8.55 -19.81
C PRO A 186 -24.81 8.59 -18.77
N THR A 187 -25.43 9.77 -18.62
CA THR A 187 -26.65 9.91 -17.85
C THR A 187 -27.60 8.85 -18.39
N LYS A 188 -27.99 7.87 -17.56
CA LYS A 188 -28.91 6.78 -17.94
C LYS A 188 -30.31 7.28 -18.32
N LEU A 189 -30.50 8.58 -18.56
CA LEU A 189 -31.68 9.16 -19.16
C LEU A 189 -32.07 8.50 -20.50
N LYS A 190 -31.13 7.86 -21.20
CA LYS A 190 -31.43 7.16 -22.47
C LYS A 190 -32.18 5.82 -22.31
N ASN A 191 -32.24 5.22 -21.12
CA ASN A 191 -32.77 3.87 -20.92
C ASN A 191 -33.85 3.77 -19.81
N TYR A 192 -34.57 4.85 -19.49
CA TYR A 192 -35.75 4.71 -18.63
C TYR A 192 -36.96 4.26 -19.46
N PRO A 193 -37.66 3.18 -19.06
CA PRO A 193 -38.89 2.78 -19.73
C PRO A 193 -39.94 3.89 -19.58
N ASP A 194 -40.68 4.11 -20.68
CA ASP A 194 -41.79 5.02 -21.04
C ASP A 194 -42.84 5.46 -19.96
N ILE A 195 -42.56 5.40 -18.66
CA ILE A 195 -43.53 5.65 -17.58
C ILE A 195 -43.00 6.62 -16.50
N ALA A 196 -41.70 6.95 -16.46
CA ALA A 196 -41.17 7.90 -15.48
C ALA A 196 -41.28 9.36 -15.96
N THR A 197 -41.86 10.24 -15.14
CA THR A 197 -41.77 11.70 -15.37
C THR A 197 -40.30 12.14 -15.33
N GLU A 198 -39.94 13.15 -16.11
CA GLU A 198 -38.56 13.70 -16.17
C GLU A 198 -38.04 14.03 -14.75
N GLU A 199 -38.94 14.45 -13.85
CA GLU A 199 -38.61 14.80 -12.47
C GLU A 199 -38.12 13.59 -11.68
N SER A 200 -38.81 12.47 -11.82
CA SER A 200 -38.47 11.21 -11.14
C SER A 200 -37.10 10.70 -11.58
N ALA A 201 -36.77 10.84 -12.88
CA ALA A 201 -35.46 10.46 -13.40
C ALA A 201 -34.33 11.33 -12.84
N LEU A 202 -34.53 12.66 -12.78
CA LEU A 202 -33.55 13.59 -12.21
C LEU A 202 -33.37 13.38 -10.70
N GLN A 203 -34.46 13.15 -9.96
CA GLN A 203 -34.41 12.85 -8.53
C GLN A 203 -33.66 11.54 -8.24
N LEU A 204 -33.82 10.52 -9.09
CA LEU A 204 -33.10 9.26 -8.95
C LEU A 204 -31.60 9.45 -9.23
N GLU A 205 -31.22 10.23 -10.24
CA GLU A 205 -29.82 10.61 -10.49
C GLU A 205 -29.21 11.35 -9.29
N ILE A 206 -29.93 12.32 -8.73
CA ILE A 206 -29.51 13.04 -7.52
C ILE A 206 -29.23 12.06 -6.37
N LYS A 207 -30.15 11.12 -6.13
CA LYS A 207 -29.99 10.13 -5.06
C LYS A 207 -28.78 9.22 -5.29
N GLU A 208 -28.54 8.78 -6.53
CA GLU A 208 -27.35 8.00 -6.87
C GLU A 208 -26.05 8.81 -6.66
N LEU A 209 -26.05 10.09 -7.04
CA LEU A 209 -24.92 10.99 -6.85
C LEU A 209 -24.67 11.31 -5.38
N GLU A 210 -25.70 11.53 -4.57
CA GLU A 210 -25.59 11.71 -3.12
C GLU A 210 -24.95 10.49 -2.45
N LEU A 211 -25.43 9.28 -2.79
CA LEU A 211 -24.85 8.03 -2.28
C LEU A 211 -23.38 7.86 -2.67
N ARG A 212 -23.02 8.24 -3.91
CA ARG A 212 -21.64 8.22 -4.38
C ARG A 212 -20.79 9.24 -3.63
N TYR A 213 -21.25 10.47 -3.53
CA TYR A 213 -20.58 11.54 -2.79
C TYR A 213 -20.27 11.11 -1.34
N ASP A 214 -21.26 10.57 -0.62
CA ASP A 214 -21.07 10.11 0.75
C ASP A 214 -20.09 8.94 0.88
N ARG A 215 -20.06 8.04 -0.12
CA ARG A 215 -19.10 6.94 -0.15
C ARG A 215 -17.69 7.45 -0.35
N GLU A 216 -17.48 8.31 -1.34
CA GLU A 216 -16.16 8.86 -1.66
C GLU A 216 -15.66 9.77 -0.53
N ALA A 217 -16.53 10.61 0.04
CA ALA A 217 -16.19 11.47 1.18
C ALA A 217 -15.74 10.65 2.40
N ARG A 218 -16.46 9.56 2.72
CA ARG A 218 -16.06 8.64 3.79
C ARG A 218 -14.75 7.93 3.48
N SER A 219 -14.54 7.53 2.22
CA SER A 219 -13.29 6.91 1.77
C SER A 219 -12.11 7.85 1.95
N LEU A 220 -12.22 9.10 1.49
CA LEU A 220 -11.21 10.12 1.62
C LEU A 220 -10.89 10.44 3.10
N LYS A 221 -11.92 10.50 3.95
CA LYS A 221 -11.75 10.71 5.39
C LYS A 221 -10.96 9.56 6.04
N ARG A 222 -11.25 8.31 5.68
CA ARG A 222 -10.48 7.15 6.16
C ARG A 222 -9.04 7.20 5.66
N LEU A 223 -8.84 7.48 4.37
CA LEU A 223 -7.51 7.58 3.78
C LEU A 223 -6.62 8.58 4.53
N ARG A 224 -7.14 9.75 4.90
CA ARG A 224 -6.38 10.76 5.66
C ARG A 224 -5.99 10.33 7.09
N LEU A 225 -6.66 9.31 7.65
CA LEU A 225 -6.34 8.72 8.95
C LEU A 225 -5.37 7.55 8.86
N GLU A 226 -5.03 7.11 7.66
CA GLU A 226 -4.01 6.10 7.43
C GLU A 226 -2.61 6.73 7.44
N VAL A 227 -1.61 5.90 7.67
CA VAL A 227 -0.21 6.27 7.48
C VAL A 227 0.11 6.17 5.98
N PRO A 228 0.94 7.08 5.43
CA PRO A 228 1.81 8.03 6.11
C PRO A 228 1.16 9.37 6.50
N PHE A 229 -0.10 9.62 6.18
CA PHE A 229 -0.70 10.96 6.34
C PHE A 229 -0.80 11.42 7.80
N THR A 230 -1.08 10.51 8.73
CA THR A 230 -1.08 10.83 10.17
C THR A 230 0.31 11.18 10.71
N LEU A 231 1.37 10.83 9.99
CA LEU A 231 2.75 11.17 10.34
C LEU A 231 3.23 12.47 9.70
N GLU A 232 2.46 13.12 8.82
CA GLU A 232 2.92 14.30 8.09
C GLU A 232 3.43 15.41 9.00
N ASN A 233 2.69 15.75 10.06
CA ASN A 233 3.11 16.79 11.00
C ASN A 233 4.31 16.36 11.84
N LYS A 234 4.41 15.07 12.16
CA LYS A 234 5.51 14.50 12.94
C LYS A 234 6.81 14.48 12.14
N LEU A 235 6.73 14.19 10.84
CA LEU A 235 7.86 14.23 9.91
C LEU A 235 8.37 15.65 9.62
N LYS A 236 7.66 16.69 10.07
CA LYS A 236 8.14 18.08 10.04
C LYS A 236 8.79 18.50 11.36
N ASP A 237 8.60 17.73 12.43
CA ASP A 237 9.13 18.02 13.76
C ASP A 237 10.49 17.31 13.95
N ALA A 238 11.56 18.11 13.91
CA ALA A 238 12.93 17.61 14.07
C ALA A 238 13.17 16.96 15.44
N GLN A 239 12.49 17.43 16.49
CA GLN A 239 12.64 16.85 17.83
C GLN A 239 12.00 15.46 17.88
N TRP A 240 10.79 15.31 17.31
CA TRP A 240 10.14 14.02 17.22
C TRP A 240 10.95 13.01 16.40
N ILE A 241 11.55 13.45 15.29
CA ILE A 241 12.43 12.60 14.47
C ILE A 241 13.63 12.12 15.29
N ALA A 242 14.31 13.03 15.99
CA ALA A 242 15.47 12.68 16.81
C ALA A 242 15.11 11.71 17.94
N ASP A 243 13.99 11.94 18.63
CA ASP A 243 13.52 11.07 19.70
C ASP A 243 13.17 9.67 19.17
N GLN A 244 12.52 9.60 18.01
CA GLN A 244 12.17 8.33 17.36
C GLN A 244 13.42 7.58 16.87
N GLU A 245 14.39 8.28 16.30
CA GLU A 245 15.67 7.69 15.89
C GLU A 245 16.43 7.14 17.10
N GLN A 246 16.49 7.88 18.21
CA GLN A 246 17.08 7.40 19.45
C GLN A 246 16.36 6.18 20.00
N LYS A 247 15.03 6.15 19.92
CA LYS A 247 14.24 4.98 20.33
C LYS A 247 14.62 3.75 19.50
N LEU A 248 14.66 3.87 18.17
CA LEU A 248 15.05 2.77 17.29
C LEU A 248 16.47 2.28 17.59
N LYS A 249 17.43 3.20 17.79
CA LYS A 249 18.80 2.84 18.21
C LYS A 249 18.83 2.07 19.53
N ARG A 250 18.06 2.49 20.53
CA ARG A 250 17.94 1.78 21.81
C ARG A 250 17.35 0.38 21.61
N ASP A 251 16.34 0.24 20.75
CA ASP A 251 15.73 -1.06 20.47
C ASP A 251 16.69 -1.98 19.71
N SER A 252 17.51 -1.44 18.81
CA SER A 252 18.61 -2.16 18.15
C SER A 252 19.63 -2.69 19.17
N ILE A 253 20.07 -1.85 20.12
CA ILE A 253 21.01 -2.25 21.20
C ILE A 253 20.39 -3.33 22.11
N LYS A 254 19.10 -3.22 22.46
CA LYS A 254 18.42 -4.27 23.23
C LYS A 254 18.45 -5.61 22.50
N LYS A 255 18.26 -5.60 21.17
CA LYS A 255 18.34 -6.81 20.36
C LYS A 255 19.76 -7.38 20.32
N ASP A 256 20.79 -6.55 20.29
CA ASP A 256 22.18 -7.02 20.41
C ASP A 256 22.41 -7.74 21.75
N HIS A 257 21.97 -7.14 22.86
CA HIS A 257 22.08 -7.78 24.18
C HIS A 257 21.31 -9.09 24.28
N GLU A 258 20.11 -9.17 23.70
CA GLU A 258 19.33 -10.41 23.62
C GLU A 258 20.08 -11.49 22.83
N ILE A 259 20.67 -11.13 21.69
CA ILE A 259 21.50 -12.04 20.88
C ILE A 259 22.72 -12.53 21.70
N GLU A 260 23.41 -11.63 22.40
CA GLU A 260 24.56 -11.98 23.24
C GLU A 260 24.19 -12.94 24.36
N GLN A 261 23.07 -12.71 25.04
CA GLN A 261 22.56 -13.60 26.09
C GLN A 261 22.24 -14.99 25.56
N TYR A 262 21.56 -15.08 24.40
CA TYR A 262 21.30 -16.37 23.77
C TYR A 262 22.58 -17.06 23.31
N ARG A 263 23.56 -16.33 22.77
CA ARG A 263 24.85 -16.89 22.38
C ARG A 263 25.62 -17.43 23.58
N ALA A 264 25.67 -16.69 24.69
CA ALA A 264 26.31 -17.14 25.93
C ALA A 264 25.65 -18.41 26.47
N THR A 265 24.31 -18.44 26.48
CA THR A 265 23.56 -19.64 26.92
C THR A 265 23.83 -20.83 26.01
N LEU A 266 23.82 -20.64 24.70
CA LEU A 266 24.13 -21.67 23.72
C LEU A 266 25.57 -22.18 23.89
N TYR A 267 26.53 -21.29 24.14
CA TYR A 267 27.92 -21.64 24.40
C TYR A 267 28.05 -22.51 25.65
N HIS A 268 27.39 -22.12 26.75
CA HIS A 268 27.37 -22.91 27.99
C HIS A 268 26.73 -24.29 27.81
N LEU A 269 25.66 -24.40 27.01
CA LEU A 269 25.00 -25.68 26.73
C LEU A 269 25.83 -26.61 25.85
N THR A 270 26.59 -26.06 24.91
CA THR A 270 27.33 -26.84 23.90
C THR A 270 28.83 -26.98 24.19
N GLY A 271 29.35 -26.36 25.25
CA GLY A 271 30.77 -26.39 25.60
C GLY A 271 31.68 -25.65 24.59
N GLY A 272 31.11 -24.79 23.74
CA GLY A 272 31.85 -23.99 22.77
C GLY A 272 32.14 -24.64 21.41
N GLU A 273 31.54 -25.80 21.12
CA GLU A 273 31.76 -26.52 19.84
C GLU A 273 30.97 -25.95 18.64
N TYR A 274 30.22 -24.86 18.81
CA TYR A 274 29.41 -24.29 17.72
C TYR A 274 30.02 -23.05 17.08
N ILE A 275 30.27 -23.14 15.77
CA ILE A 275 30.57 -22.01 14.88
C ILE A 275 29.32 -21.80 14.01
N THR A 276 28.74 -20.60 14.04
CA THR A 276 27.62 -20.22 13.16
C THR A 276 27.97 -20.50 11.69
N PRO A 277 27.14 -21.23 10.94
CA PRO A 277 27.38 -21.45 9.52
C PRO A 277 27.35 -20.09 8.80
N LYS A 278 28.41 -19.81 8.03
CA LYS A 278 28.41 -18.67 7.08
C LYS A 278 27.33 -18.93 6.02
N LEU A 279 26.49 -17.94 5.75
CA LEU A 279 25.53 -18.02 4.64
C LEU A 279 26.30 -18.23 3.33
N THR A 280 26.15 -19.40 2.71
CA THR A 280 26.57 -19.62 1.33
C THR A 280 25.42 -19.22 0.38
N PRO A 281 25.69 -18.51 -0.74
CA PRO A 281 24.64 -17.83 -1.53
C PRO A 281 23.84 -18.74 -2.49
N GLU A 282 23.85 -20.05 -2.31
CA GLU A 282 23.36 -20.97 -3.35
C GLU A 282 22.33 -21.93 -2.79
N GLN A 283 21.05 -21.61 -3.01
CA GLN A 283 20.02 -22.57 -3.44
C GLN A 283 18.74 -21.81 -3.82
N LYS A 284 18.59 -21.64 -5.14
CA LYS A 284 17.42 -21.14 -5.86
C LYS A 284 16.25 -22.13 -5.79
N GLU A 285 15.07 -21.53 -5.88
CA GLU A 285 13.78 -22.09 -6.31
C GLU A 285 13.13 -23.17 -5.43
N GLU A 286 12.08 -22.76 -4.71
CA GLU A 286 10.72 -23.14 -5.09
C GLU A 286 9.71 -22.13 -4.52
N SER A 287 8.76 -21.78 -5.38
CA SER A 287 7.72 -20.77 -5.20
C SER A 287 6.51 -21.34 -4.46
N ILE A 288 5.78 -20.47 -3.77
CA ILE A 288 4.31 -20.37 -3.64
C ILE A 288 3.97 -19.93 -2.20
N PHE A 289 3.00 -19.01 -2.09
CA PHE A 289 2.57 -18.20 -0.94
C PHE A 289 3.31 -16.87 -0.77
N GLN A 290 3.08 -16.00 -1.76
CA GLN A 290 3.08 -14.54 -1.62
C GLN A 290 1.62 -14.09 -1.49
N ASP A 291 1.28 -13.41 -0.39
CA ASP A 291 0.43 -12.20 -0.36
C ASP A 291 0.10 -11.73 1.07
N ASP A 292 0.28 -12.56 2.11
CA ASP A 292 -0.16 -12.21 3.48
C ASP A 292 0.74 -11.24 4.28
N PHE A 293 1.89 -10.82 3.77
CA PHE A 293 2.82 -9.99 4.56
C PHE A 293 2.65 -8.48 4.33
N VAL A 294 2.19 -8.06 3.14
CA VAL A 294 1.95 -6.64 2.85
C VAL A 294 0.72 -6.13 3.63
N GLU A 295 -0.25 -7.00 3.92
CA GLU A 295 -1.40 -6.65 4.76
C GLU A 295 -1.09 -6.59 6.26
N ASN A 296 -0.09 -7.34 6.76
CA ASN A 296 0.09 -7.54 8.20
C ASN A 296 1.24 -6.79 8.88
N THR A 297 2.15 -6.14 8.15
CA THR A 297 3.34 -5.54 8.81
C THR A 297 3.51 -4.05 8.69
N TYR A 298 2.64 -3.35 7.96
CA TYR A 298 2.66 -1.89 8.02
C TYR A 298 1.56 -1.28 8.91
N PHE A 299 0.36 -1.88 9.07
CA PHE A 299 -0.68 -1.30 9.97
C PHE A 299 -1.55 -2.31 10.75
N GLY A 300 -1.16 -3.59 10.84
CA GLY A 300 -2.04 -4.65 11.38
C GLY A 300 -2.14 -4.80 12.91
N ASN A 301 -1.48 -3.96 13.69
CA ASN A 301 -1.61 -3.97 15.15
C ASN A 301 -1.80 -2.55 15.69
N ARG A 302 -3.01 -2.02 15.50
CA ARG A 302 -3.69 -1.05 16.39
C ARG A 302 -5.15 -0.87 15.98
#